data_AF-A0AAN5PKR5-F1
#
_entry.id   AF-A0AAN5PKR5-F1
#
_cell.length_a   1.000
_cell.length_b   1.000
_cell.length_c   1.000
_cell.angle_alpha   90.00
_cell.angle_beta   90.00
_cell.angle_gamma   90.00
#
_symmetry.space_group_name_H-M   'P 1'
#
loop_
_entity.id
_entity.type
_entity.pdbx_description
1 polymer ?
#
loop_
_entity_poly.entity_id
_entity_poly.type
_entity_poly.pdbx_seq_one_letter_code
_entity_poly.pdbx_strand_id
1 'polypeptide(L)'
;GEALVSALDAKGQPTPLVHAMIRAPESRMGPLSNEELKVLLDQSFLFGKYSQMIDAPSAKEKLAELISEQQVAKQQTSQKQNNSSVLNSLSKNTLFRQVVRQVFREFTRAILSLFKSKRN
;
A
#
# COMPACT_ATOMS: atom_id res chain seq x y z
N GLY A 1 -14.25 21.30 -51.39
CA GLY A 1 -13.11 21.84 -52.14
C GLY A 1 -12.85 20.96 -53.34
N GLU A 2 -12.16 21.50 -54.34
CA GLU A 2 -11.74 20.77 -55.53
C GLU A 2 -10.24 20.49 -55.44
N ALA A 3 -9.83 19.29 -55.85
CA ALA A 3 -8.43 18.92 -55.89
C ALA A 3 -8.13 17.96 -57.03
N LEU A 4 -6.86 17.94 -57.44
CA LEU A 4 -6.34 16.97 -58.40
C LEU A 4 -5.60 15.88 -57.62
N VAL A 5 -6.03 14.64 -57.77
CA VAL A 5 -5.51 13.50 -57.01
C VAL A 5 -4.90 12.48 -57.98
N SER A 6 -3.75 11.94 -57.62
CA SER A 6 -3.12 10.78 -58.25
C SER A 6 -2.80 9.77 -57.15
N ALA A 7 -3.00 8.48 -57.45
CA ALA A 7 -2.70 7.38 -56.54
C ALA A 7 -1.59 6.51 -57.13
N LEU A 8 -1.04 5.59 -56.33
CA LEU A 8 -0.03 4.65 -56.80
C LEU A 8 -0.70 3.33 -57.22
N ASP A 9 -0.29 2.79 -58.36
CA ASP A 9 -0.67 1.44 -58.80
C ASP A 9 0.08 0.35 -57.98
N ALA A 10 -0.24 -0.93 -58.16
CA ALA A 10 0.36 -2.07 -57.46
C ALA A 10 1.90 -2.17 -57.60
N LYS A 11 2.46 -1.52 -58.63
CA LYS A 11 3.91 -1.40 -58.86
C LYS A 11 4.52 -0.10 -58.32
N GLY A 12 3.74 0.73 -57.62
CA GLY A 12 4.16 2.02 -57.07
C GLY A 12 4.26 3.15 -58.11
N GLN A 13 3.66 3.00 -59.29
CA GLN A 13 3.68 4.03 -60.33
C GLN A 13 2.48 4.99 -60.17
N PRO A 14 2.66 6.31 -60.33
CA PRO A 14 1.57 7.26 -60.22
C PRO A 14 0.57 7.09 -61.36
N THR A 15 -0.72 7.01 -61.03
CA THR A 15 -1.81 6.92 -62.01
C THR A 15 -2.06 8.28 -62.68
N PRO A 16 -2.69 8.31 -63.87
CA PRO A 16 -3.14 9.54 -64.48
C PRO A 16 -3.98 10.38 -63.51
N LEU A 17 -3.88 11.69 -63.68
CA LEU A 17 -4.38 12.68 -62.76
C LEU A 17 -5.90 12.86 -62.94
N VAL A 18 -6.65 12.83 -61.83
CA VAL A 18 -8.13 12.88 -61.84
C VAL A 18 -8.62 14.06 -61.00
N HIS A 19 -9.67 14.73 -61.50
CA HIS A 19 -10.37 15.76 -60.76
C HIS A 19 -11.29 15.13 -59.70
N ALA A 20 -11.13 15.54 -58.44
CA ALA A 20 -11.88 14.99 -57.32
C ALA A 20 -12.52 16.10 -56.47
N MET A 21 -13.75 15.83 -56.01
CA MET A 21 -14.44 16.64 -55.02
C MET A 21 -14.04 16.18 -53.62
N ILE A 22 -13.42 17.07 -52.84
CA ILE A 22 -12.96 16.80 -51.47
C ILE A 22 -13.89 17.48 -50.46
N ARG A 23 -14.43 16.70 -49.53
CA ARG A 23 -15.06 17.24 -48.32
C ARG A 23 -13.96 17.62 -47.33
N ALA A 24 -14.02 18.84 -46.79
CA ALA A 24 -13.12 19.24 -45.72
C ALA A 24 -13.35 18.36 -44.48
N PRO A 25 -12.30 18.05 -43.69
CA PRO A 25 -12.49 17.33 -42.44
C PRO A 25 -13.37 18.17 -41.49
N GLU A 26 -14.40 17.54 -40.94
CA GLU A 26 -15.18 18.14 -39.86
C GLU A 26 -14.43 17.95 -38.55
N SER A 27 -13.49 18.87 -38.28
CA SER A 27 -12.83 18.95 -36.98
C SER A 27 -13.44 20.09 -36.16
N ARG A 28 -13.94 19.77 -34.97
CA ARG A 28 -14.30 20.78 -33.97
C ARG A 28 -13.09 21.05 -33.09
N MET A 29 -12.42 22.16 -33.36
CA MET A 29 -11.31 22.65 -32.52
C MET A 29 -11.88 23.44 -31.35
N GLY A 30 -11.92 22.83 -30.16
CA GLY A 30 -12.34 23.48 -28.92
C GLY A 30 -12.76 22.51 -27.83
N PRO A 31 -12.80 22.94 -26.56
CA PRO A 31 -13.29 22.10 -25.48
C PRO A 31 -14.78 21.80 -25.63
N LEU A 32 -15.18 20.57 -25.28
CA LEU A 32 -16.58 20.18 -25.19
C LEU A 32 -17.28 20.92 -24.04
N SER A 33 -18.55 21.26 -24.22
CA SER A 33 -19.36 21.74 -23.11
C SER A 33 -19.64 20.59 -22.14
N ASN A 34 -19.91 20.90 -20.87
CA ASN A 34 -20.23 19.87 -19.88
C ASN A 34 -21.50 19.07 -20.23
N GLU A 35 -22.44 19.67 -20.96
CA GLU A 35 -23.67 19.00 -21.40
C GLU A 35 -23.38 17.99 -22.51
N GLU A 36 -22.60 18.38 -23.52
CA GLU A 36 -22.19 17.50 -24.61
C GLU A 36 -21.37 16.32 -24.10
N LEU A 37 -20.48 16.57 -23.13
CA LEU A 37 -19.63 15.56 -22.53
C LEU A 37 -20.48 14.49 -21.81
N LYS A 38 -21.52 14.89 -21.06
CA LYS A 38 -22.43 13.96 -20.39
C LYS A 38 -23.17 13.07 -21.39
N VAL A 39 -23.72 13.65 -22.45
CA VAL A 39 -24.43 12.89 -23.50
C VAL A 39 -23.50 11.83 -24.13
N LEU A 40 -22.25 12.18 -24.40
CA LEU A 40 -21.27 11.24 -24.96
C LEU A 40 -20.88 10.13 -23.98
N LEU A 41 -20.75 10.45 -22.69
CA LEU A 41 -20.45 9.44 -21.66
C LEU A 41 -21.62 8.47 -21.47
N ASP A 42 -22.86 8.97 -21.47
CA ASP A 42 -24.07 8.16 -21.32
C ASP A 42 -24.25 7.16 -22.49
N GLN A 43 -23.80 7.54 -23.68
CA GLN A 43 -23.83 6.68 -24.88
C GLN A 43 -22.64 5.70 -24.96
N SER A 44 -21.60 5.89 -24.15
CA SER A 44 -20.37 5.13 -24.26
C SER A 44 -20.48 3.77 -23.56
N PHE A 45 -20.30 2.69 -24.32
CA PHE A 45 -20.19 1.34 -23.77
C PHE A 45 -19.03 1.21 -22.75
N LEU A 46 -17.97 1.98 -22.93
CA LEU A 46 -16.78 1.95 -22.08
C LEU A 46 -16.97 2.64 -20.73
N PHE A 47 -18.02 3.46 -20.59
CA PHE A 47 -18.26 4.24 -19.38
C PHE A 47 -18.40 3.35 -18.14
N GLY A 48 -19.12 2.22 -18.27
CA GLY A 48 -19.28 1.27 -17.16
C GLY A 48 -17.96 0.68 -16.65
N LYS A 49 -16.96 0.53 -17.54
CA LYS A 49 -15.66 -0.07 -17.20
C LYS A 49 -14.62 0.95 -16.73
N TYR A 50 -14.65 2.16 -17.28
CA TYR A 50 -13.57 3.15 -17.13
C TYR A 50 -14.01 4.45 -16.45
N SER A 51 -15.23 4.55 -15.92
CA SER A 51 -15.70 5.75 -15.20
C SER A 51 -14.96 6.01 -13.89
N GLN A 52 -14.41 4.96 -13.27
CA GLN A 52 -13.75 5.08 -11.98
C GLN A 52 -12.29 5.47 -12.16
N MET A 53 -11.90 6.59 -11.56
CA MET A 53 -10.48 6.92 -11.39
C MET A 53 -9.89 6.02 -10.31
N ILE A 54 -8.90 5.23 -10.70
CA ILE A 54 -8.16 4.34 -9.81
C ILE A 54 -6.75 4.90 -9.67
N ASP A 55 -6.43 5.41 -8.49
CA ASP A 55 -5.08 5.85 -8.14
C ASP A 55 -4.33 4.67 -7.51
N ALA A 56 -3.52 3.98 -8.30
CA ALA A 56 -2.76 2.83 -7.81
C ALA A 56 -1.47 3.31 -7.10
N PRO A 57 -1.15 2.80 -5.90
CA PRO A 57 0.07 3.18 -5.20
C PRO A 57 1.30 2.83 -6.04
N SER A 58 2.23 3.78 -6.10
CA SER A 58 3.45 3.66 -6.87
C SER A 58 4.35 2.54 -6.34
N ALA A 59 5.24 2.02 -7.20
CA ALA A 59 6.19 0.99 -6.78
C ALA A 59 7.06 1.43 -5.59
N LYS A 60 7.38 2.73 -5.52
CA LYS A 60 8.16 3.34 -4.43
C LYS A 60 7.41 3.30 -3.10
N GLU A 61 6.12 3.62 -3.10
CA GLU A 61 5.29 3.63 -1.88
C GLU A 61 5.12 2.22 -1.33
N LYS A 62 4.82 1.25 -2.20
CA LYS A 62 4.75 -0.18 -1.81
C LYS A 62 6.07 -0.68 -1.23
N LEU A 63 7.20 -0.27 -1.81
CA LEU A 63 8.51 -0.69 -1.33
C LEU A 63 8.85 -0.04 0.02
N ALA A 64 8.48 1.22 0.23
CA ALA A 64 8.64 1.89 1.51
C ALA A 64 7.80 1.23 2.62
N GLU A 65 6.55 0.85 2.31
CA GLU A 65 5.66 0.13 3.22
C GLU A 65 6.27 -1.21 3.65
N LEU A 66 6.74 -2.03 2.71
CA LEU A 66 7.42 -3.30 2.99
C LEU A 66 8.66 -3.13 3.88
N ILE A 67 9.48 -2.09 3.63
CA ILE A 67 10.65 -1.80 4.46
C ILE A 67 10.22 -1.42 5.88
N SER A 68 9.18 -0.59 6.02
CA SER A 68 8.67 -0.14 7.32
C SER A 68 8.14 -1.32 8.14
N GLU A 69 7.38 -2.24 7.53
CA GLU A 69 6.86 -3.44 8.17
C GLU A 69 7.99 -4.35 8.68
N GLN A 70 9.05 -4.52 7.87
CA GLN A 70 10.22 -5.29 8.26
C GLN A 70 11.00 -4.66 9.43
N GLN A 71 11.06 -3.32 9.50
CA GLN A 71 11.70 -2.62 10.60
C GLN A 71 10.91 -2.76 11.91
N VAL A 72 9.58 -2.63 11.84
CA VAL A 72 8.69 -2.83 13.00
C VAL A 72 8.79 -4.26 13.51
N ALA A 73 8.79 -5.25 12.61
CA ALA A 73 8.96 -6.66 12.98
C ALA A 73 10.31 -6.90 13.69
N LYS A 74 11.42 -6.36 13.17
CA LYS A 74 12.75 -6.49 13.78
C LYS A 74 12.86 -5.82 15.15
N GLN A 75 12.20 -4.69 15.37
CA GLN A 75 12.19 -3.99 16.65
C GLN A 75 11.43 -4.78 17.73
N GLN A 76 10.31 -5.41 17.36
CA GLN A 76 9.52 -6.25 18.28
C GLN A 76 10.28 -7.52 18.70
N THR A 77 11.04 -8.16 17.79
CA THR A 77 11.88 -9.32 18.15
C THR A 77 13.04 -8.91 19.06
N SER A 78 13.65 -7.76 18.81
CA SER A 78 14.77 -7.23 19.61
C SER A 78 14.35 -6.86 21.05
N GLN A 79 13.16 -6.29 21.24
CA GLN A 79 12.63 -5.97 22.57
C GLN A 79 12.28 -7.22 23.40
N LYS A 80 11.71 -8.27 22.78
CA LYS A 80 11.45 -9.55 23.48
C LYS A 80 12.74 -10.24 23.91
N GLN A 81 13.78 -10.22 23.07
CA GLN A 81 15.09 -10.77 23.42
C GLN A 81 15.76 -9.98 24.55
N ASN A 82 15.74 -8.65 24.49
CA ASN A 82 16.32 -7.79 25.53
C ASN A 82 15.61 -7.92 26.89
N ASN A 83 14.28 -8.01 26.92
CA ASN A 83 13.56 -8.21 28.19
C ASN A 83 13.85 -9.59 28.79
N SER A 84 13.95 -10.63 27.95
CA SER A 84 14.32 -11.98 28.42
C SER A 84 15.77 -12.06 28.88
N SER A 85 16.71 -11.31 28.27
CA SER A 85 18.12 -11.29 28.66
C SER A 85 18.35 -10.50 29.94
N VAL A 86 17.63 -9.40 30.15
CA VAL A 86 17.62 -8.62 31.40
C VAL A 86 16.97 -9.40 32.55
N LEU A 87 15.85 -10.11 32.30
CA LEU A 87 15.26 -11.02 33.30
C LEU A 87 16.19 -12.20 33.64
N ASN A 88 16.86 -12.77 32.64
CA ASN A 88 17.80 -13.86 32.84
C ASN A 88 19.09 -13.42 33.55
N SER A 89 19.56 -12.18 33.35
CA SER A 89 20.73 -11.64 34.04
C SER A 89 20.42 -11.25 35.49
N LEU A 90 19.22 -10.72 35.75
CA LEU A 90 18.75 -10.40 37.09
C LEU A 90 18.49 -11.66 37.93
N SER A 91 17.90 -12.71 37.35
CA SER A 91 17.63 -13.98 38.05
C SER A 91 18.89 -14.79 38.38
N LYS A 92 19.93 -14.70 37.55
CA LYS A 92 21.21 -15.41 37.76
C LYS A 92 22.17 -14.67 38.70
N ASN A 93 21.90 -13.41 39.05
CA ASN A 93 22.77 -12.65 39.94
C ASN A 93 22.58 -13.10 41.41
N THR A 94 23.68 -13.53 42.03
CA THR A 94 23.75 -14.02 43.43
C THR A 94 23.14 -13.04 44.43
N LEU A 95 23.30 -11.73 44.20
CA LEU A 95 22.76 -10.70 45.09
C LEU A 95 21.22 -10.64 45.04
N PHE A 96 20.63 -10.81 43.86
CA PHE A 96 19.17 -10.83 43.72
C PHE A 96 18.56 -12.07 44.40
N ARG A 97 19.19 -13.24 44.25
CA ARG A 97 18.75 -14.48 44.91
C ARG A 97 18.77 -14.37 46.44
N GLN A 98 19.71 -13.61 47.01
CA GLN A 98 19.77 -13.36 48.45
C GLN A 98 18.61 -12.46 48.92
N VAL A 99 18.33 -11.37 48.20
CA VAL A 99 17.20 -10.47 48.50
C VAL A 99 15.87 -11.21 48.41
N VAL A 100 15.64 -12.00 47.35
CA VAL A 100 14.43 -12.81 47.19
C VAL A 100 14.27 -13.79 48.35
N ARG A 101 15.34 -14.49 48.74
CA ARG A 101 15.29 -15.45 49.86
C ARG A 101 14.99 -14.79 51.19
N GLN A 102 15.47 -13.56 51.40
CA GLN A 102 15.24 -12.82 52.63
C GLN A 102 13.80 -12.33 52.73
N VAL A 103 13.26 -11.77 51.65
CA VAL A 103 11.84 -11.37 51.57
C VAL A 103 10.94 -12.60 51.72
N PHE A 104 11.22 -13.69 51.02
CA PHE A 104 10.44 -14.92 51.12
C PHE A 104 10.45 -15.51 52.53
N ARG A 105 11.58 -15.46 53.25
CA ARG A 105 11.68 -15.97 54.63
C ARG A 105 10.84 -15.16 55.60
N GLU A 106 10.78 -13.84 55.45
CA GLU A 106 9.92 -13.00 56.30
C GLU A 106 8.44 -13.16 55.94
N PHE A 107 8.10 -13.25 54.65
CA PHE A 107 6.73 -13.53 54.21
C PHE A 107 6.23 -14.91 54.65
N THR A 108 7.06 -15.95 54.52
CA THR A 108 6.71 -17.30 54.98
C THR A 108 6.59 -17.37 56.50
N ARG A 109 7.43 -16.66 57.26
CA ARG A 109 7.28 -16.55 58.71
C ARG A 109 6.02 -15.79 59.11
N ALA A 110 5.67 -14.72 58.41
CA ALA A 110 4.44 -13.99 58.66
C ALA A 110 3.19 -14.85 58.39
N ILE A 111 3.17 -15.57 57.26
CA ILE A 111 2.07 -16.49 56.90
C ILE A 111 2.01 -17.68 57.88
N LEU A 112 3.15 -18.26 58.23
CA LEU A 112 3.21 -19.38 59.18
C LEU A 112 2.84 -18.95 60.59
N SER A 113 3.22 -17.74 61.01
CA SER A 113 2.82 -17.11 62.28
C SER A 113 1.31 -16.94 62.36
N LEU A 114 0.69 -16.42 61.29
CA LEU A 114 -0.76 -16.27 61.21
C LEU A 114 -1.51 -17.62 61.25
N PHE A 115 -0.96 -18.65 60.61
CA PHE A 115 -1.56 -19.99 60.56
C PHE A 115 -1.37 -20.79 61.85
N LYS A 116 -0.25 -20.60 62.56
CA LYS A 116 0.05 -21.30 63.81
C LYS A 116 -0.73 -20.74 65.02
N SER A 117 -1.22 -19.51 64.93
CA SER A 117 -2.04 -18.89 65.99
C SER A 117 -3.48 -19.42 66.10
N LYS A 118 -3.92 -20.30 65.20
CA LYS A 118 -5.32 -20.81 65.15
C LYS A 118 -5.48 -22.28 65.60
N ARG A 119 -4.44 -22.89 66.18
CA ARG A 119 -4.53 -24.18 66.90
C ARG A 119 -3.82 -24.07 68.24
N ASN A 120 -4.51 -23.46 69.19
CA ASN A 120 -4.46 -23.69 70.64
C ASN A 120 -5.73 -23.08 71.22
#